data_AF-A0A8J2F1R9-F1
#
_entry.id   AF-A0A8J2F1R9-F1
#
_cell.length_a   1.000
_cell.length_b   1.000
_cell.length_c   1.000
_cell.angle_alpha   90.00
_cell.angle_beta   90.00
_cell.angle_gamma   90.00
#
_symmetry.space_group_name_H-M   'P 1'
#
loop_
_entity.id
_entity.type
_entity.pdbx_description
1 polymer ?
#
loop_
_entity_poly.entity_id
_entity_poly.type
_entity_poly.pdbx_seq_one_letter_code
_entity_poly.pdbx_strand_id
1 'polypeptide(L)'
;MPFFLPPEFDQLLNYIRQTVLLKLVFCLLLDLFGVASFLLPGFGELADISYAPVQAYLLYRLFNNSFRIAALGFAEEILPGTDVLPTATLAWVLENTSLLPEQLNLLLGVIRNASSARRNQ
;
A
#
# COMPACT_ATOMS: atom_id res chain seq x y z
N MET A 1 -0.12 13.12 16.70
CA MET A 1 1.30 13.56 16.67
C MET A 1 1.87 13.17 15.32
N PRO A 2 2.57 14.04 14.57
CA PRO A 2 3.30 13.56 13.41
C PRO A 2 4.41 12.65 13.93
N PHE A 3 4.33 11.37 13.60
CA PHE A 3 5.41 10.42 13.78
C PHE A 3 6.62 10.99 13.01
N PHE A 4 7.66 11.42 13.73
CA PHE A 4 8.83 12.09 13.16
C PHE A 4 9.73 11.03 12.51
N LEU A 5 9.36 10.62 11.30
CA LEU A 5 10.22 9.80 10.47
C LEU A 5 11.39 10.65 9.96
N PRO A 6 12.61 10.11 9.95
CA PRO A 6 13.75 10.78 9.35
C PRO A 6 13.45 11.21 7.90
N PRO A 7 13.89 12.38 7.43
CA PRO A 7 13.65 12.83 6.06
C PRO A 7 14.21 11.87 5.00
N GLU A 8 15.23 11.08 5.35
CA GLU A 8 15.76 10.00 4.51
C GLU A 8 14.72 8.91 4.22
N PHE A 9 13.78 8.68 5.13
CA PHE A 9 12.73 7.69 4.97
C PHE A 9 11.73 8.08 3.88
N ASP A 10 11.35 9.35 3.83
CA ASP A 10 10.49 9.86 2.76
C ASP A 10 11.16 9.76 1.39
N GLN A 11 12.47 10.00 1.32
CA GLN A 11 13.25 9.81 0.10
C GLN A 11 13.28 8.34 -0.32
N LEU A 12 13.49 7.42 0.62
CA LEU A 12 13.44 5.98 0.37
C LEU A 12 12.08 5.55 -0.15
N LEU A 13 10.98 5.96 0.49
CA LEU A 13 9.62 5.63 0.03
C LEU A 13 9.35 6.20 -1.37
N ASN A 14 9.83 7.40 -1.66
CA ASN A 14 9.73 7.99 -2.99
C ASN A 14 10.53 7.17 -4.04
N TYR A 15 11.71 6.68 -3.68
CA TYR A 15 12.54 5.83 -4.53
C TYR A 15 11.90 4.46 -4.79
N ILE A 16 11.40 3.80 -3.73
CA ILE A 16 10.64 2.55 -3.81
C ILE A 16 9.42 2.73 -4.71
N ARG A 17 8.64 3.79 -4.50
CA ARG A 17 7.46 4.11 -5.31
C ARG A 17 7.75 4.21 -6.81
N GLN A 18 8.91 4.77 -7.18
CA GLN A 18 9.28 4.95 -8.60
C GLN A 18 9.78 3.67 -9.28
N THR A 19 10.12 2.64 -8.50
CA THR A 19 10.73 1.41 -9.01
C THR A 19 9.73 0.26 -8.98
N VAL A 20 9.28 -0.20 -10.15
CA VAL A 20 8.23 -1.22 -10.32
C VAL A 20 8.48 -2.49 -9.49
N LEU A 21 9.66 -3.10 -9.64
CA LEU A 21 10.01 -4.34 -8.92
C LEU A 21 10.20 -4.13 -7.41
N LEU A 22 10.84 -3.03 -7.00
CA LEU A 22 11.09 -2.77 -5.59
C LEU A 22 9.80 -2.47 -4.85
N LYS A 23 8.87 -1.76 -5.49
CA LYS A 23 7.52 -1.54 -4.98
C LYS A 23 6.76 -2.85 -4.81
N LEU A 24 6.85 -3.77 -5.78
CA LEU A 24 6.23 -5.10 -5.68
C LEU A 24 6.77 -5.87 -4.48
N VAL A 25 8.10 -5.94 -4.34
CA VAL A 25 8.75 -6.62 -3.22
C VAL A 25 8.29 -6.03 -1.89
N PHE A 26 8.19 -4.69 -1.80
CA PHE A 26 7.71 -4.04 -0.60
C PHE A 26 6.24 -4.36 -0.29
N CYS A 27 5.37 -4.38 -1.31
CA CYS A 27 3.97 -4.80 -1.16
C CYS A 27 3.84 -6.26 -0.69
N LEU A 28 4.62 -7.17 -1.27
CA LEU A 28 4.64 -8.58 -0.85
C LEU A 28 5.10 -8.74 0.60
N LEU A 29 6.08 -7.94 1.04
CA LEU A 29 6.53 -7.96 2.43
C LEU A 29 5.46 -7.44 3.38
N LEU A 30 4.74 -6.36 3.02
CA LEU A 30 3.65 -5.83 3.84
C LEU A 30 2.54 -6.87 4.06
N ASP A 31 2.08 -7.52 2.98
CA ASP A 31 1.05 -8.54 3.07
C ASP A 31 1.56 -9.78 3.83
N LEU A 32 2.84 -10.15 3.65
CA LEU A 32 3.46 -11.26 4.40
C LEU A 32 3.55 -10.98 5.90
N PHE A 33 3.81 -9.72 6.28
CA PHE A 33 3.81 -9.29 7.68
C PHE A 33 2.40 -9.29 8.28
N GLY A 34 1.37 -8.92 7.51
CA GLY A 34 -0.04 -9.02 7.95
C GLY A 34 -0.44 -10.45 8.26
N VAL A 35 -0.19 -11.39 7.34
CA VAL A 35 -0.49 -12.81 7.59
C VAL A 35 0.38 -13.45 8.68
N ALA A 36 1.50 -12.84 9.07
CA ALA A 36 2.34 -13.36 10.14
C ALA A 36 1.62 -13.33 11.51
N SER A 37 0.61 -12.47 11.67
CA SER A 37 -0.26 -12.42 12.86
C SER A 37 -0.97 -13.76 13.12
N PHE A 38 -1.19 -14.60 12.09
CA PHE A 38 -1.76 -15.96 12.24
C PHE A 38 -0.81 -16.98 12.89
N LEU A 39 0.49 -16.70 12.99
CA LEU A 39 1.46 -17.61 13.61
C LEU A 39 1.29 -17.66 15.15
N LEU A 40 0.74 -16.62 15.75
CA LEU A 40 0.49 -16.50 17.19
C LEU A 40 -0.93 -15.97 17.44
N PRO A 41 -1.96 -16.81 17.28
CA PRO A 41 -3.36 -16.41 17.47
C PRO A 41 -3.57 -15.78 18.85
N GLY A 42 -4.21 -14.61 18.88
CA GLY A 42 -4.42 -13.78 20.08
C GLY A 42 -3.35 -12.72 20.35
N PHE A 43 -2.07 -12.98 20.06
CA PHE A 43 -1.02 -11.93 20.14
C PHE A 43 -0.92 -11.13 18.85
N GLY A 44 -1.18 -11.77 17.69
CA GLY A 44 -1.29 -11.11 16.39
C GLY A 44 -2.31 -9.96 16.40
N GLU A 45 -3.53 -10.23 16.88
CA GLU A 45 -4.62 -9.23 16.97
C GLU A 45 -4.24 -7.98 17.80
N LEU A 46 -3.36 -8.13 18.80
CA LEU A 46 -2.84 -7.00 19.57
C LEU A 46 -1.74 -6.23 18.82
N ALA A 47 -0.94 -6.93 18.01
CA ALA A 47 0.06 -6.31 17.16
C ALA A 47 -0.59 -5.45 16.07
N ASP A 48 -1.77 -5.84 15.57
CA ASP A 48 -2.52 -5.13 14.53
C ASP A 48 -2.94 -3.73 14.96
N ILE A 49 -3.13 -3.46 16.26
CA ILE A 49 -3.37 -2.10 16.79
C ILE A 49 -2.24 -1.14 16.41
N SER A 50 -1.01 -1.64 16.36
CA SER A 50 0.17 -0.85 15.97
C SER A 50 0.50 -1.02 14.49
N TYR A 51 0.34 -2.23 13.96
CA TYR A 51 0.70 -2.55 12.58
C TYR A 51 -0.28 -1.96 11.57
N ALA A 52 -1.60 -2.02 11.81
CA ALA A 52 -2.59 -1.48 10.88
C ALA A 52 -2.40 0.02 10.57
N PRO A 53 -2.19 0.93 11.56
CA PRO A 53 -1.85 2.33 11.26
C PRO A 53 -0.55 2.51 10.48
N VAL A 54 0.46 1.68 10.76
CA VAL A 54 1.76 1.72 10.06
C VAL A 54 1.58 1.28 8.60
N GLN A 55 0.91 0.15 8.38
CA GLN A 55 0.62 -0.39 7.06
C GLN A 55 -0.19 0.61 6.23
N ALA A 56 -1.23 1.20 6.83
CA ALA A 56 -2.05 2.26 6.20
C ALA A 56 -1.22 3.48 5.79
N TYR A 57 -0.29 3.93 6.64
CA TYR A 57 0.61 5.04 6.32
C TYR A 57 1.55 4.70 5.16
N LEU A 58 2.15 3.51 5.17
CA LEU A 58 3.05 3.08 4.10
C LEU A 58 2.31 2.97 2.77
N LEU A 59 1.12 2.38 2.76
CA LEU A 59 0.26 2.29 1.58
C LEU A 59 -0.16 3.66 1.07
N TYR A 60 -0.54 4.58 1.96
CA TYR A 60 -0.84 5.95 1.59
C TYR A 60 0.33 6.58 0.81
N ARG A 61 1.57 6.43 1.30
CA ARG A 61 2.75 7.01 0.64
C ARG A 61 3.16 6.30 -0.65
N LEU A 62 3.08 4.97 -0.69
CA LEU A 62 3.43 4.14 -1.85
C LEU A 62 2.46 4.34 -3.02
N PHE A 63 1.18 4.53 -2.73
CA PHE A 63 0.12 4.69 -3.73
C PHE A 63 -0.33 6.15 -3.89
N ASN A 64 0.65 7.05 -3.93
CA ASN A 64 0.47 8.46 -4.26
C ASN A 64 -0.65 9.16 -3.45
N ASN A 65 -0.62 8.98 -2.13
CA ASN A 65 -1.57 9.54 -1.19
C ASN A 65 -3.02 9.05 -1.41
N SER A 66 -3.20 7.85 -1.94
CA SER A 66 -4.53 7.24 -2.10
C SER A 66 -5.08 6.82 -0.73
N PHE A 67 -6.01 7.62 -0.21
CA PHE A 67 -6.72 7.31 1.04
C PHE A 67 -7.50 6.00 0.94
N ARG A 68 -7.96 5.62 -0.25
CA ARG A 68 -8.76 4.39 -0.44
C ARG A 68 -7.92 3.14 -0.21
N ILE A 69 -6.73 3.10 -0.79
CA ILE A 69 -5.81 1.97 -0.59
C ILE A 69 -5.34 1.91 0.87
N ALA A 70 -5.02 3.06 1.45
CA ALA A 70 -4.65 3.15 2.87
C ALA A 70 -5.77 2.66 3.79
N ALA A 71 -7.02 3.04 3.53
CA ALA A 71 -8.17 2.62 4.32
C ALA A 71 -8.50 1.13 4.12
N LEU A 72 -8.30 0.58 2.91
CA LEU A 72 -8.49 -0.84 2.65
C LEU A 72 -7.45 -1.68 3.39
N GLY A 73 -6.16 -1.34 3.32
CA GLY A 73 -5.14 -2.05 4.09
C GLY A 73 -5.31 -1.90 5.60
N PHE A 74 -5.69 -0.71 6.08
CA PHE A 74 -6.05 -0.54 7.49
C PHE A 74 -7.19 -1.46 7.91
N ALA A 75 -8.26 -1.51 7.11
CA ALA A 75 -9.43 -2.31 7.40
C ALA A 75 -9.13 -3.80 7.35
N GLU A 76 -8.26 -4.23 6.43
CA GLU A 76 -7.80 -5.61 6.35
C GLU A 76 -7.09 -6.06 7.63
N GLU A 77 -6.15 -5.27 8.14
CA GLU A 77 -5.34 -5.64 9.31
C GLU A 77 -6.09 -5.48 10.63
N ILE A 78 -7.01 -4.50 10.75
CA ILE A 78 -7.70 -4.24 12.02
C ILE A 78 -8.91 -5.17 12.24
N LEU A 79 -9.42 -5.80 11.17
CA LEU A 79 -10.56 -6.69 11.23
C LEU A 79 -10.06 -8.13 11.35
N PRO A 80 -10.41 -8.85 12.43
CA PRO A 80 -9.88 -10.18 12.65
C PRO A 80 -10.30 -11.13 11.52
N GLY A 81 -9.32 -11.82 10.94
CA GLY A 81 -9.54 -12.82 9.90
C GLY A 81 -9.62 -12.27 8.47
N THR A 82 -9.38 -10.97 8.24
CA THR A 82 -9.24 -10.41 6.89
C THR A 82 -7.80 -10.25 6.41
N ASP A 83 -6.82 -10.36 7.32
CA ASP A 83 -5.36 -10.25 7.11
C ASP A 83 -4.78 -11.27 6.10
N VAL A 84 -5.61 -12.19 5.58
CA VAL A 84 -5.26 -13.15 4.52
C VAL A 84 -5.28 -12.51 3.12
N LEU A 85 -5.94 -11.36 2.96
CA LEU A 85 -6.13 -10.72 1.67
C LEU A 85 -4.90 -9.91 1.29
N PRO A 86 -4.15 -10.21 0.22
CA PRO A 86 -2.92 -9.47 -0.08
C PRO A 86 -3.21 -8.07 -0.67
N THR A 87 -3.74 -7.12 0.11
CA THR A 87 -4.25 -5.83 -0.37
C THR A 87 -3.13 -4.95 -0.93
N ALA A 88 -1.93 -4.97 -0.34
CA ALA A 88 -0.81 -4.19 -0.85
C ALA A 88 -0.39 -4.69 -2.24
N THR A 89 -0.30 -6.01 -2.41
CA THR A 89 0.05 -6.66 -3.67
C THR A 89 -1.05 -6.49 -4.70
N LEU A 90 -2.32 -6.59 -4.31
CA LEU A 90 -3.45 -6.30 -5.20
C LEU A 90 -3.39 -4.85 -5.67
N ALA A 91 -3.21 -3.88 -4.78
CA ALA A 91 -3.07 -2.48 -5.16
C ALA A 91 -1.92 -2.27 -6.16
N TRP A 92 -0.78 -2.95 -5.98
CA TRP A 92 0.33 -2.91 -6.94
C TRP A 92 -0.05 -3.50 -8.29
N VAL A 93 -0.74 -4.65 -8.31
CA VAL A 93 -1.20 -5.29 -9.55
C VAL A 93 -2.14 -4.34 -10.28
N LEU A 94 -3.10 -3.71 -9.60
CA LEU A 94 -4.04 -2.76 -10.21
C LEU A 94 -3.33 -1.53 -10.82
N GLU A 95 -2.20 -1.11 -10.24
CA GLU A 95 -1.39 -0.01 -10.77
C GLU A 95 -0.58 -0.38 -12.00
N ASN A 96 0.00 -1.58 -12.01
CA ASN A 96 1.03 -1.97 -12.97
C ASN A 96 0.51 -2.88 -14.09
N THR A 97 -0.62 -3.53 -13.88
CA THR A 97 -1.28 -4.37 -14.87
C THR A 97 -2.60 -3.69 -15.22
N SER A 98 -2.82 -3.40 -16.49
CA SER A 98 -3.98 -2.66 -17.01
C SER A 98 -5.32 -3.44 -16.87
N LEU A 99 -5.45 -4.26 -15.83
CA LEU A 99 -6.56 -5.18 -15.58
C LEU A 99 -7.84 -4.44 -15.20
N LEU A 100 -7.74 -3.21 -14.69
CA LEU A 100 -8.91 -2.39 -14.39
C LEU A 100 -9.29 -1.48 -15.56
N PRO A 101 -10.59 -1.34 -15.85
CA PRO A 101 -11.06 -0.30 -16.75
C PRO A 101 -10.68 1.08 -16.21
N GLU A 102 -10.43 2.02 -17.13
CA GLU A 102 -9.88 3.34 -16.82
C GLU A 102 -10.67 4.10 -15.74
N GLN A 103 -12.00 3.90 -15.67
CA GLN A 103 -12.84 4.54 -14.66
C GLN A 103 -12.47 4.11 -13.23
N LEU A 104 -12.13 2.83 -13.02
CA LEU A 104 -11.74 2.33 -11.69
C LEU A 104 -10.34 2.81 -11.30
N ASN A 105 -9.44 2.95 -12.27
CA ASN A 105 -8.10 3.52 -12.04
C ASN A 105 -8.16 4.98 -11.59
N LEU A 106 -9.07 5.77 -12.17
CA LEU A 106 -9.34 7.15 -11.78
C LEU A 106 -10.00 7.24 -10.40
N LEU A 107 -10.92 6.32 -10.08
CA LEU A 107 -11.55 6.25 -8.77
C LEU A 107 -10.53 5.89 -7.68
N LEU A 108 -9.68 4.90 -7.90
CA LEU A 108 -8.68 4.48 -6.92
C LEU A 108 -7.49 5.46 -6.79
N GLY A 109 -7.34 6.39 -7.74
CA GLY A 109 -6.25 7.38 -7.77
C GLY A 109 -4.89 6.76 -8.10
N VAL A 110 -4.88 5.58 -8.71
CA VAL A 110 -3.72 4.69 -8.83
C VAL A 110 -2.92 4.97 -10.10
N ILE A 111 -3.56 5.38 -11.19
CA ILE A 111 -2.88 5.66 -12.45
C ILE A 111 -2.88 7.16 -12.75
N ARG A 112 -1.70 7.71 -13.06
CA ARG A 112 -1.60 8.95 -13.84
C ARG A 112 -1.52 8.61 -15.32
N ASN A 113 -2.32 9.33 -16.10
CA ASN A 113 -2.17 9.44 -17.55
C ASN A 113 -0.70 9.67 -17.93
N ALA A 114 -0.07 8.67 -18.58
CA ALA A 114 1.17 8.87 -19.34
C ALA A 114 1.01 9.98 -20.42
N SER A 115 -0.23 10.36 -20.71
CA SER A 115 -0.69 11.43 -21.59
C SER A 115 -0.26 12.84 -21.17
N SER A 116 0.19 13.07 -19.93
CA SER A 116 0.77 14.37 -19.51
C SER A 116 2.25 14.54 -19.86
N ALA A 117 2.98 13.47 -20.19
CA ALA A 117 4.39 13.55 -20.59
C ALA A 117 4.57 13.82 -22.10
N ARG A 118 3.56 13.52 -22.93
CA ARG A 118 3.57 13.78 -24.39
C ARG A 118 2.91 15.08 -24.83
N ARG A 119 2.36 15.89 -23.91
CA ARG A 119 1.67 17.14 -24.25
C ARG A 119 2.58 18.38 -24.18
N ASN A 120 3.86 18.18 -23.83
CA ASN A 120 4.91 19.22 -23.76
C ASN A 120 6.12 18.90 -24.65
N GLN A 121 5.93 18.08 -25.69
CA GLN A 121 6.84 17.93 -26.83
C GLN A 121 6.08 18.30 -28.09
#